data_AF-B3RTU6-F1
#
_entry.id   AF-B3RTU6-F1
#
_cell.length_a   1.000
_cell.length_b   1.000
_cell.length_c   1.000
_cell.angle_alpha   90.00
_cell.angle_beta   90.00
_cell.angle_gamma   90.00
#
_symmetry.space_group_name_H-M   'P 1'
#
loop_
_entity.id
_entity.type
_entity.pdbx_description
1 polymer ?
#
loop_
_entity_poly.entity_id
_entity_poly.type
_entity_poly.pdbx_seq_one_letter_code
_entity_poly.pdbx_strand_id
1 'polypeptide(L)'
;MASNNDMKRKFDGELLKQSNTKGSNSKIFTLDKYKALIEEVKAAKPTNKKTSTEYRRLARFDVIQVGELEKLIEPVKKDQNIWYFLYTDETFDIIHEIHLRVGHGGRNRMFCIRETSDVYVAPTDERSSVFGVIQLVNAG
;
A
#
# COMPACT_ATOMS: atom_id res chain seq x y z
N MET A 1 3.31 -24.94 15.14
CA MET A 1 2.96 -23.70 14.42
C MET A 1 3.85 -22.60 14.97
N ALA A 2 4.49 -21.79 14.12
CA ALA A 2 5.23 -20.63 14.61
C ALA A 2 4.25 -19.67 15.30
N SER A 3 4.65 -19.02 16.40
CA SER A 3 3.82 -17.98 17.02
C SER A 3 3.57 -16.86 16.00
N ASN A 4 2.42 -16.18 16.06
CA ASN A 4 2.11 -15.06 15.18
C ASN A 4 3.23 -13.99 15.22
N ASN A 5 3.81 -13.79 16.41
CA ASN A 5 4.94 -12.90 16.63
C ASN A 5 6.22 -13.36 15.90
N ASP A 6 6.46 -14.66 15.79
CA ASP A 6 7.62 -15.20 15.07
C ASP A 6 7.46 -15.04 13.55
N MET A 7 6.24 -15.23 13.04
CA MET A 7 5.93 -15.01 11.63
C MET A 7 6.05 -13.53 11.27
N LYS A 8 5.51 -12.64 12.11
CA LYS A 8 5.64 -11.20 11.93
C LYS A 8 7.10 -10.77 11.94
N ARG A 9 7.87 -11.18 12.95
CA ARG A 9 9.30 -10.85 13.04
C ARG A 9 10.08 -11.30 11.81
N LYS A 10 9.80 -12.50 11.28
CA LYS A 10 10.43 -13.00 10.07
C LYS A 10 10.03 -12.17 8.85
N PHE A 11 8.74 -11.86 8.71
CA PHE A 11 8.23 -11.03 7.62
C PHE A 11 8.86 -9.63 7.62
N ASP A 12 8.84 -8.95 8.76
CA ASP A 12 9.41 -7.60 8.93
C ASP A 12 10.91 -7.61 8.60
N GLY A 13 11.64 -8.65 9.03
CA GLY A 13 13.06 -8.83 8.71
C GLY A 13 13.33 -8.98 7.21
N GLU A 14 12.48 -9.71 6.48
CA GLU A 14 12.60 -9.83 5.02
C GLU A 14 12.18 -8.54 4.30
N LEU A 15 11.17 -7.84 4.80
CA LEU A 15 10.71 -6.57 4.23
C LEU A 15 11.80 -5.49 4.35
N LEU A 16 12.51 -5.44 5.47
CA LEU A 16 13.64 -4.53 5.70
C LEU A 16 14.82 -4.82 4.76
N LYS A 17 15.12 -6.10 4.50
CA LYS A 17 16.15 -6.47 3.50
C LYS A 17 15.77 -5.97 2.11
N GLN A 18 14.49 -6.07 1.74
CA GLN A 18 13.99 -5.59 0.45
C GLN A 18 13.98 -4.06 0.34
N SER A 19 13.67 -3.33 1.42
CA SER A 19 13.74 -1.86 1.40
C SER A 19 15.17 -1.37 1.21
N ASN A 20 16.14 -2.03 1.84
CA ASN A 20 17.56 -1.67 1.74
C ASN A 20 18.16 -1.96 0.36
N THR A 21 17.72 -3.03 -0.31
CA THR A 21 18.22 -3.40 -1.65
C THR A 21 17.62 -2.57 -2.78
N LYS A 22 16.35 -2.15 -2.68
CA LYS A 22 15.68 -1.36 -3.71
C LYS A 22 15.90 0.16 -3.60
N GLY A 23 16.48 0.62 -2.50
CA GLY A 23 16.77 2.03 -2.26
C GLY A 23 15.53 2.93 -2.30
N SER A 24 15.71 4.18 -2.74
CA SER A 24 14.67 5.23 -2.78
C SER A 24 13.48 4.90 -3.71
N ASN A 25 13.64 3.94 -4.62
CA ASN A 25 12.60 3.49 -5.56
C ASN A 25 11.68 2.40 -5.00
N SER A 26 11.94 1.91 -3.79
CA SER A 26 11.04 0.93 -3.15
C SER A 26 9.65 1.53 -2.92
N LYS A 27 8.61 0.77 -3.26
CA LYS A 27 7.21 1.02 -2.86
C LYS A 27 6.94 0.55 -1.42
N ILE A 28 8.00 0.40 -0.62
CA ILE A 28 7.94 0.07 0.80
C ILE A 28 8.08 1.38 1.56
N PHE A 29 7.08 1.69 2.39
CA PHE A 29 7.04 2.91 3.17
C PHE A 29 7.07 2.58 4.65
N THR A 30 8.01 3.18 5.39
CA THR A 30 7.83 3.31 6.84
C THR A 30 6.66 4.25 7.11
N LEU A 31 6.09 4.19 8.31
CA LEU A 31 5.00 5.09 8.70
C LEU A 31 5.37 6.57 8.52
N ASP A 32 6.60 6.96 8.89
CA ASP A 32 7.05 8.34 8.76
C ASP A 32 7.16 8.78 7.29
N LYS A 33 7.72 7.92 6.43
CA LYS A 33 7.81 8.19 4.99
C LYS A 33 6.42 8.27 4.36
N TYR A 34 5.50 7.42 4.81
CA TYR A 34 4.11 7.42 4.36
C TYR A 34 3.41 8.74 4.71
N LYS A 35 3.51 9.19 5.96
CA LYS A 35 2.95 10.47 6.43
C LYS A 35 3.59 11.67 5.73
N ALA A 36 4.91 11.65 5.55
CA ALA A 36 5.61 12.70 4.82
C ALA A 36 5.12 12.81 3.36
N LEU A 37 4.88 11.68 2.68
CA LEU A 37 4.33 11.68 1.32
C LEU A 37 2.91 12.25 1.27
N ILE A 38 2.06 11.97 2.27
CA ILE A 38 0.72 12.56 2.36
C ILE A 38 0.80 14.09 2.44
N GLU A 39 1.63 14.61 3.34
CA GLU A 39 1.81 16.05 3.52
C GLU A 39 2.41 16.72 2.28
N GLU A 40 3.42 16.10 1.64
CA GLU A 40 3.99 16.59 0.38
C GLU A 40 2.95 16.66 -0.74
N VAL A 41 2.09 15.64 -0.87
CA VAL A 41 1.02 15.63 -1.89
C VAL A 41 0.00 16.73 -1.61
N LYS A 42 -0.43 16.88 -0.35
CA LYS A 42 -1.39 17.92 0.05
C LYS A 42 -0.83 19.33 -0.19
N ALA A 43 0.44 19.56 0.14
CA ALA A 43 1.11 20.84 -0.10
C ALA A 43 1.29 21.14 -1.59
N ALA A 44 1.55 20.13 -2.42
CA ALA A 44 1.79 20.31 -3.86
C ALA A 44 0.52 20.59 -4.68
N LYS A 45 -0.66 20.09 -4.26
CA LYS A 45 -1.94 20.26 -4.97
C LYS A 45 -2.30 21.73 -5.26
N PRO A 46 -2.37 22.63 -4.26
CA PRO A 46 -2.82 24.01 -4.46
C PRO A 46 -1.80 24.91 -5.16
N THR A 47 -0.53 24.49 -5.29
CA THR A 47 0.54 25.32 -5.83
C THR A 47 0.36 25.55 -7.34
N ASN A 48 0.30 26.81 -7.77
CA ASN A 48 0.16 27.16 -9.20
C ASN A 48 1.44 26.91 -10.02
N LYS A 49 2.62 27.09 -9.41
CA LYS A 49 3.92 26.81 -10.03
C LYS A 49 4.58 25.63 -9.34
N LYS A 50 4.36 24.45 -9.90
CA LYS A 50 4.90 23.19 -9.36
C LYS A 50 6.34 22.98 -9.83
N THR A 51 7.19 22.51 -8.92
CA THR A 51 8.53 22.00 -9.21
C THR A 51 8.45 20.66 -9.94
N SER A 52 9.53 20.25 -10.61
CA SER A 52 9.61 18.93 -11.26
C SER A 52 9.37 17.77 -10.28
N THR A 53 9.76 17.92 -9.02
CA THR A 53 9.52 16.91 -7.98
C THR A 53 8.05 16.83 -7.60
N GLU A 54 7.37 17.97 -7.41
CA GLU A 54 5.93 18.00 -7.12
C GLU A 54 5.11 17.43 -8.28
N TYR A 55 5.45 17.73 -9.53
CA TYR A 55 4.81 17.10 -10.69
C TYR A 55 4.94 15.58 -10.68
N ARG A 56 6.17 15.06 -10.44
CA ARG A 56 6.40 13.61 -10.34
C ARG A 56 5.67 12.99 -9.15
N ARG A 57 5.51 13.72 -8.05
CA ARG A 57 4.78 13.26 -6.88
C ARG A 57 3.30 13.12 -7.18
N LEU A 58 2.67 14.17 -7.72
CA LEU A 58 1.26 14.18 -8.08
C LEU A 58 0.90 13.23 -9.24
N ALA A 59 1.85 12.91 -10.11
CA ALA A 59 1.67 11.90 -11.15
C ALA A 59 1.63 10.46 -10.60
N ARG A 60 2.16 10.24 -9.38
CA ARG A 60 2.29 8.90 -8.78
C ARG A 60 1.38 8.69 -7.58
N PHE A 61 1.05 9.75 -6.87
CA PHE A 61 0.36 9.71 -5.60
C PHE A 61 -0.76 10.73 -5.58
N ASP A 62 -1.83 10.33 -4.92
CA ASP A 62 -2.93 11.17 -4.50
C ASP A 62 -3.29 10.82 -3.04
N VAL A 63 -4.14 11.61 -2.40
CA VAL A 63 -4.57 11.42 -1.02
C VAL A 63 -6.08 11.50 -0.96
N ILE A 64 -6.67 10.55 -0.26
CA ILE A 64 -8.10 10.52 0.05
C ILE A 64 -8.32 10.43 1.57
N GLN A 65 -9.41 11.05 2.01
CA GLN A 65 -9.90 10.96 3.38
C GLN A 65 -10.85 9.77 3.51
N VAL A 66 -10.59 8.86 4.45
CA VAL A 66 -11.47 7.73 4.81
C VAL A 66 -11.80 7.85 6.29
N GLY A 67 -12.98 8.38 6.59
CA GLY A 67 -13.34 8.75 7.97
C GLY A 67 -12.39 9.82 8.53
N GLU A 68 -11.72 9.52 9.64
CA GLU A 68 -10.72 10.41 10.25
C GLU A 68 -9.29 10.15 9.75
N LEU A 69 -9.08 9.15 8.90
CA LEU A 69 -7.75 8.74 8.43
C LEU A 69 -7.48 9.21 7.00
N GLU A 70 -6.27 9.71 6.78
CA GLU A 70 -5.75 10.00 5.44
C GLU A 70 -5.04 8.75 4.88
N LYS A 71 -5.35 8.42 3.63
CA LYS A 71 -4.73 7.31 2.92
C LYS A 71 -4.08 7.79 1.62
N LEU A 72 -2.84 7.36 1.41
CA LEU A 72 -2.08 7.57 0.18
C LEU A 72 -2.59 6.60 -0.89
N ILE A 73 -2.93 7.10 -2.06
CA ILE A 73 -3.48 6.30 -3.17
C ILE A 73 -2.74 6.56 -4.49
N GLU A 74 -2.99 5.72 -5.49
CA GLU A 74 -2.71 6.11 -6.88
C GLU A 74 -3.71 7.18 -7.35
N PRO A 75 -3.28 8.15 -8.20
CA PRO A 75 -4.19 9.14 -8.77
C PRO A 75 -5.38 8.48 -9.47
N VAL A 76 -6.59 8.82 -9.03
CA VAL A 76 -7.82 8.18 -9.51
C VAL A 76 -8.14 8.65 -10.92
N LYS A 77 -8.34 7.71 -11.84
CA LYS A 77 -8.95 7.97 -13.14
C LYS A 77 -10.43 7.63 -13.08
N LYS A 78 -11.23 8.27 -13.92
CA LYS A 78 -12.67 8.04 -14.00
C LYS A 78 -12.95 6.53 -14.20
N ASP A 79 -13.89 5.99 -13.41
CA ASP A 79 -14.35 4.60 -13.47
C ASP A 79 -13.27 3.54 -13.12
N GLN A 80 -12.24 3.91 -12.34
CA GLN A 80 -11.23 2.99 -11.84
C GLN A 80 -11.33 2.74 -10.34
N ASN A 81 -10.92 1.54 -9.94
CA ASN A 81 -10.73 1.14 -8.55
C ASN A 81 -9.69 2.03 -7.84
N ILE A 82 -9.91 2.31 -6.56
CA ILE A 82 -9.00 3.09 -5.71
C ILE A 82 -8.03 2.14 -4.99
N TRP A 83 -6.75 2.51 -5.00
CA TRP A 83 -5.62 1.69 -4.59
C TRP A 83 -4.82 2.42 -3.49
N TYR A 84 -4.87 1.96 -2.23
CA TYR A 84 -4.21 2.50 -1.03
C TYR A 84 -2.84 1.92 -0.79
N PHE A 85 -1.79 2.72 -0.87
CA PHE A 85 -0.48 2.26 -0.41
C PHE A 85 -0.50 1.88 1.07
N LEU A 86 0.25 0.83 1.42
CA LEU A 86 0.47 0.39 2.80
C LEU A 86 1.83 0.82 3.33
N TYR A 87 1.90 1.01 4.64
CA TYR A 87 3.17 1.10 5.36
C TYR A 87 3.57 -0.24 5.99
N THR A 88 4.86 -0.38 6.30
CA THR A 88 5.48 -1.63 6.76
C THR A 88 4.72 -2.28 7.92
N ASP A 89 4.26 -1.47 8.87
CA ASP A 89 3.76 -1.96 10.15
C ASP A 89 2.37 -2.58 10.02
N GLU A 90 1.54 -2.12 9.07
CA GLU A 90 0.20 -2.68 8.80
C GLU A 90 0.23 -3.83 7.78
N THR A 91 1.32 -3.96 7.01
CA THR A 91 1.39 -4.89 5.86
C THR A 91 1.25 -6.36 6.30
N PHE A 92 1.91 -6.77 7.38
CA PHE A 92 1.85 -8.16 7.84
C PHE A 92 0.45 -8.54 8.29
N ASP A 93 -0.18 -7.72 9.12
CA ASP A 93 -1.47 -8.03 9.74
C ASP A 93 -2.55 -8.19 8.68
N ILE A 94 -2.58 -7.33 7.67
CA ILE A 94 -3.51 -7.41 6.53
C ILE A 94 -3.28 -8.69 5.70
N ILE A 95 -2.03 -8.99 5.35
CA ILE A 95 -1.72 -10.21 4.60
C ILE A 95 -2.06 -11.46 5.42
N HIS A 96 -1.81 -11.45 6.72
CA HIS A 96 -2.11 -12.55 7.62
C HIS A 96 -3.62 -12.76 7.76
N GLU A 97 -4.39 -11.69 7.95
CA GLU A 97 -5.86 -11.73 7.98
C GLU A 97 -6.43 -12.34 6.69
N ILE A 98 -5.96 -11.87 5.53
CA ILE A 98 -6.35 -12.41 4.22
C ILE A 98 -6.01 -13.91 4.14
N HIS A 99 -4.81 -14.31 4.57
CA HIS A 99 -4.37 -15.70 4.58
C HIS A 99 -5.29 -16.59 5.44
N LEU A 100 -5.72 -16.10 6.61
CA LEU A 100 -6.69 -16.79 7.46
C LEU A 100 -8.06 -16.86 6.79
N ARG A 101 -8.53 -15.76 6.20
CA ARG A 101 -9.86 -15.66 5.55
C ARG A 101 -10.01 -16.62 4.37
N VAL A 102 -8.94 -16.89 3.61
CA VAL A 102 -8.95 -17.89 2.53
C VAL A 102 -8.71 -19.33 2.99
N GLY A 103 -8.76 -19.59 4.29
CA GLY A 103 -8.53 -20.91 4.87
C GLY A 103 -7.10 -21.40 4.65
N HIS A 104 -6.12 -20.55 4.95
CA HIS A 104 -4.70 -20.81 4.71
C HIS A 104 -4.33 -21.05 3.24
N GLY A 105 -5.14 -20.53 2.32
CA GLY A 105 -4.87 -20.56 0.89
C GLY A 105 -3.53 -19.94 0.54
N GLY A 106 -2.82 -20.57 -0.40
CA GLY A 106 -1.58 -20.03 -0.95
C GLY A 106 -1.80 -18.75 -1.76
N ARG A 107 -0.70 -18.21 -2.28
CA ARG A 107 -0.63 -16.93 -3.01
C ARG A 107 -1.81 -16.68 -3.98
N ASN A 108 -2.10 -17.63 -4.87
CA ASN A 108 -3.14 -17.45 -5.89
C ASN A 108 -4.54 -17.32 -5.28
N ARG A 109 -4.83 -18.00 -4.15
CA ARG A 109 -6.12 -17.87 -3.45
C ARG A 109 -6.24 -16.54 -2.73
N MET A 110 -5.15 -16.08 -2.10
CA MET A 110 -5.09 -14.73 -1.52
C MET A 110 -5.31 -13.66 -2.60
N PHE A 111 -4.82 -13.89 -3.82
CA PHE A 111 -5.08 -13.02 -4.97
C PHE A 111 -6.51 -13.12 -5.52
N CYS A 112 -7.24 -14.22 -5.34
CA CYS A 112 -8.61 -14.33 -5.85
C CYS A 112 -9.63 -13.52 -5.04
N ILE A 113 -9.28 -13.08 -3.81
CA ILE A 113 -10.07 -12.07 -3.07
C ILE A 113 -10.23 -10.77 -3.88
N ARG A 114 -9.38 -10.57 -4.90
CA ARG A 114 -9.50 -9.54 -5.96
C ARG A 114 -10.92 -9.33 -6.50
N GLU A 115 -11.76 -10.35 -6.51
CA GLU A 115 -13.06 -10.30 -7.18
C GLU A 115 -14.25 -10.22 -6.20
N THR A 116 -14.02 -10.31 -4.89
CA THR A 116 -15.12 -10.61 -3.94
C THR A 116 -15.14 -9.83 -2.61
N SER A 117 -14.18 -8.94 -2.29
CA SER A 117 -14.18 -8.26 -0.97
C SER A 117 -13.53 -6.87 -0.90
N ASP A 118 -13.97 -6.09 0.09
CA ASP A 118 -13.62 -4.68 0.37
C ASP A 118 -12.19 -4.43 0.90
N VAL A 119 -11.29 -5.39 0.73
CA VAL A 119 -9.86 -5.26 1.10
C VAL A 119 -9.02 -5.96 0.03
N TYR A 120 -8.30 -5.16 -0.76
CA TYR A 120 -7.37 -5.65 -1.78
C TYR A 120 -5.90 -5.62 -1.29
N VAL A 121 -4.96 -6.30 -1.94
CA VAL A 121 -3.52 -6.03 -1.79
C VAL A 121 -2.90 -6.13 -3.20
N ALA A 122 -2.57 -5.01 -3.86
CA ALA A 122 -2.03 -5.07 -5.23
C ALA A 122 -0.59 -5.59 -5.28
N PRO A 123 -0.26 -6.37 -6.33
CA PRO A 123 1.11 -6.61 -6.73
C PRO A 123 1.67 -5.41 -7.48
N THR A 124 2.89 -4.97 -7.13
CA THR A 124 3.58 -3.95 -7.92
C THR A 124 4.38 -4.59 -9.05
N ASP A 125 3.72 -5.04 -10.12
CA ASP A 125 4.34 -5.49 -11.39
C ASP A 125 5.30 -6.71 -11.30
N GLU A 126 5.30 -7.54 -12.35
CA GLU A 126 6.01 -8.83 -12.44
C GLU A 126 7.55 -8.68 -12.43
N ARG A 127 8.06 -7.44 -12.41
CA ARG A 127 9.48 -7.10 -12.25
C ARG A 127 9.84 -6.47 -10.91
N SER A 128 8.87 -6.22 -10.02
CA SER A 128 9.10 -5.48 -8.79
C SER A 128 8.38 -6.11 -7.59
N SER A 129 8.99 -7.11 -6.97
CA SER A 129 8.57 -7.69 -5.67
C SER A 129 8.31 -6.65 -4.57
N VAL A 130 7.12 -6.05 -4.45
CA VAL A 130 6.64 -5.30 -3.26
C VAL A 130 5.12 -5.42 -3.19
N PHE A 131 4.61 -5.86 -2.04
CA PHE A 131 3.20 -5.88 -1.69
C PHE A 131 2.81 -4.55 -1.05
N GLY A 132 1.59 -4.08 -1.29
CA GLY A 132 0.94 -3.14 -0.38
C GLY A 132 0.05 -2.13 -1.07
N VAL A 133 -1.12 -2.58 -1.54
CA VAL A 133 -2.16 -1.66 -2.02
C VAL A 133 -3.58 -2.15 -1.66
N ILE A 134 -4.31 -1.52 -0.73
CA ILE A 134 -5.70 -1.89 -0.38
C ILE A 134 -6.74 -1.12 -1.17
N GLN A 135 -7.88 -1.71 -1.51
CA GLN A 135 -9.05 -1.01 -2.04
C GLN A 135 -10.16 -1.11 -0.99
N LEU A 136 -10.87 -0.01 -0.71
CA LEU A 136 -12.17 -0.01 -0.03
C LEU A 136 -13.20 0.39 -1.08
N VAL A 137 -14.25 -0.41 -1.18
CA VAL A 137 -15.44 -0.06 -1.96
C VAL A 137 -16.36 0.70 -1.01
N ASN A 138 -16.94 1.82 -1.48
CA ASN A 138 -17.93 2.56 -0.71
C ASN A 138 -19.08 1.62 -0.31
N ALA A 139 -19.31 1.47 1.00
CA ALA A 139 -20.59 1.02 1.49
C ALA A 139 -21.63 2.08 1.07
N GLY A 140 -22.62 1.66 0.29
CA GLY A 140 -23.76 2.50 -0.09
C GLY A 140 -24.59 2.95 1.10
#